data_AF-R7SVW4-F1
#
_entry.id   AF-R7SVW4-F1
#
_cell.length_a   1.000
_cell.length_b   1.000
_cell.length_c   1.000
_cell.angle_alpha   90.00
_cell.angle_beta   90.00
_cell.angle_gamma   90.00
#
_symmetry.space_group_name_H-M   'P 1'
#
loop_
_entity.id
_entity.type
_entity.pdbx_description
1 polymer ?
#
loop_
_entity_poly.entity_id
_entity_poly.type
_entity_poly.pdbx_seq_one_letter_code
_entity_poly.pdbx_strand_id
1 'polypeptide(L)'
;MEVLTLTGGRGANHILETQDLQSANAVRYGGNIHVIDLISGQYSQEVNVDFPAWDGDHLAHQPDRSPRQGPWPAFSTSTKIRPVINKVFDSEDARAAYDYQVTQQHVDRVFIEVSKD
;
A
#
# COMPACT_ATOMS: atom_id res chain seq x y z
N MET A 1 18.20 -2.00 5.60
CA MET A 1 19.15 -2.16 6.72
C MET A 1 18.95 -1.12 7.85
N GLU A 2 18.38 0.06 7.58
CA GLU A 2 18.01 1.06 8.62
C GLU A 2 16.98 0.58 9.64
N VAL A 3 15.98 -0.21 9.22
CA VAL A 3 14.94 -0.76 10.10
C VAL A 3 15.52 -1.58 11.26
N LEU A 4 16.55 -2.41 11.00
CA LEU A 4 17.19 -3.19 12.05
C LEU A 4 17.94 -2.29 13.03
N THR A 5 18.60 -1.23 12.55
CA THR A 5 19.24 -0.25 13.43
C THR A 5 18.22 0.45 14.34
N LEU A 6 17.10 0.94 13.77
CA LEU A 6 16.05 1.62 14.53
C LEU A 6 15.34 0.70 15.54
N THR A 7 15.35 -0.61 15.29
CA THR A 7 14.69 -1.60 16.15
C THR A 7 15.66 -2.39 17.04
N GLY A 8 16.94 -1.98 17.12
CA GLY A 8 17.95 -2.67 17.93
C GLY A 8 18.19 -4.13 17.51
N GLY A 9 18.08 -4.40 16.20
CA GLY A 9 18.24 -5.72 15.60
C GLY A 9 16.99 -6.60 15.60
N ARG A 10 15.86 -6.13 16.15
CA ARG A 10 14.64 -6.95 16.28
C ARG A 10 13.89 -7.15 14.96
N GLY A 11 13.85 -6.13 14.10
CA GLY A 11 13.02 -6.12 12.88
C GLY A 11 11.58 -5.65 13.13
N ALA A 12 10.87 -5.39 12.03
CA ALA A 12 9.50 -4.87 12.03
C ALA A 12 8.47 -5.97 12.35
N ASN A 13 7.44 -5.61 13.13
CA ASN A 13 6.29 -6.49 13.41
C ASN A 13 5.40 -6.71 12.20
N HIS A 14 5.15 -5.63 11.46
CA HIS A 14 4.28 -5.58 10.29
C HIS A 14 4.97 -4.72 9.24
N ILE A 15 4.96 -5.18 8.00
CA ILE A 15 5.40 -4.44 6.83
C ILE A 15 4.20 -4.26 5.92
N LEU A 16 3.98 -3.05 5.42
CA LEU A 16 3.04 -2.77 4.35
C LEU A 16 3.86 -2.63 3.07
N GLU A 17 3.72 -3.59 2.16
CA GLU A 17 4.49 -3.64 0.92
C GLU A 17 3.62 -3.15 -0.24
N THR A 18 4.14 -2.20 -1.00
CA THR A 18 3.48 -1.60 -2.16
C THR A 18 4.22 -1.86 -3.46
N GLN A 19 5.37 -2.54 -3.38
CA GLN A 19 6.22 -2.88 -4.51
C GLN A 19 6.73 -4.32 -4.39
N ASP A 20 8.04 -4.50 -4.52
CA ASP A 20 8.72 -5.78 -4.41
C ASP A 20 9.04 -6.16 -2.96
N LEU A 21 9.29 -7.45 -2.69
CA LEU A 21 9.53 -7.98 -1.34
C LEU A 21 10.98 -7.72 -0.83
N GLN A 22 11.61 -6.61 -1.25
CA GLN A 22 12.96 -6.24 -0.78
C GLN A 22 13.04 -6.03 0.73
N SER A 23 11.91 -5.70 1.36
CA SER A 23 11.77 -5.50 2.80
C SER A 23 11.76 -6.80 3.61
N ALA A 24 11.74 -7.98 2.98
CA ALA A 24 11.59 -9.26 3.68
C ALA A 24 12.65 -9.49 4.77
N ASN A 25 13.90 -9.12 4.53
CA ASN A 25 14.98 -9.25 5.51
C ASN A 25 14.88 -8.27 6.70
N ALA A 26 13.92 -7.33 6.66
CA ALA A 26 13.66 -6.40 7.75
C ALA A 26 12.51 -6.84 8.67
N VAL A 27 11.75 -7.87 8.30
CA VAL A 27 10.67 -8.40 9.15
C VAL A 27 11.27 -9.20 10.31
N ARG A 28 10.69 -9.06 11.50
CA ARG A 28 11.09 -9.91 12.64
C ARG A 28 10.58 -11.33 12.42
N TYR A 29 11.19 -12.29 13.11
CA TYR A 29 10.64 -13.65 13.20
C TYR A 29 9.19 -13.66 13.70
N GLY A 30 8.28 -14.30 12.94
CA GLY A 30 6.83 -14.31 13.19
C GLY A 30 6.13 -12.96 12.98
N GLY A 31 6.75 -12.02 12.27
CA GLY A 31 6.10 -10.81 11.76
C GLY A 31 5.31 -11.08 10.48
N ASN A 32 4.61 -10.06 9.97
CA ASN A 32 3.77 -10.19 8.78
C ASN A 32 4.18 -9.16 7.71
N ILE A 33 4.12 -9.57 6.46
CA ILE A 33 4.26 -8.68 5.30
C ILE A 33 2.91 -8.66 4.58
N HIS A 34 2.29 -7.48 4.54
CA HIS A 34 1.02 -7.24 3.89
C HIS A 34 1.27 -6.59 2.53
N VAL A 35 1.12 -7.36 1.45
CA VAL A 35 1.23 -6.84 0.09
C VAL A 35 -0.11 -6.22 -0.29
N ILE A 36 -0.13 -4.90 -0.50
CA ILE A 36 -1.36 -4.13 -0.80
C ILE A 36 -1.43 -3.76 -2.27
N ASP A 37 -0.30 -3.48 -2.91
CA ASP A 37 -0.26 -3.07 -4.32
C ASP A 37 1.02 -3.58 -5.00
N LEU A 38 0.98 -3.68 -6.33
CA LEU A 38 2.12 -3.99 -7.18
C LEU A 38 2.37 -2.80 -8.09
N ILE A 39 2.88 -1.70 -7.52
CA ILE A 39 3.15 -0.45 -8.25
C ILE A 39 4.13 -0.68 -9.42
N SER A 40 4.98 -1.70 -9.32
CA SER A 40 5.98 -2.09 -10.33
C SER A 40 5.43 -2.93 -11.48
N GLY A 41 4.16 -3.37 -11.45
CA GLY A 41 3.57 -4.23 -12.48
C GLY A 41 4.18 -5.64 -12.59
N GLN A 42 5.01 -6.04 -11.63
CA GLN A 42 5.67 -7.35 -11.63
C GLN A 42 4.92 -8.37 -10.78
N TYR A 43 4.49 -9.46 -11.40
CA TYR A 43 3.74 -10.55 -10.75
C TYR A 43 4.60 -11.69 -10.22
N SER A 44 5.92 -11.67 -10.48
CA SER A 44 6.83 -12.73 -10.08
C SER A 44 8.19 -12.16 -9.71
N GLN A 45 8.57 -12.32 -8.44
CA GLN A 45 9.94 -12.14 -7.98
C GLN A 45 10.34 -13.29 -7.08
N GLU A 46 11.55 -13.80 -7.28
CA GLU A 46 12.20 -14.69 -6.33
C GLU A 46 12.86 -13.83 -5.26
N VAL A 47 12.38 -13.93 -4.02
CA VAL A 47 13.05 -13.31 -2.88
C VAL A 47 13.66 -14.41 -2.05
N ASN A 48 14.99 -14.44 -1.98
CA ASN A 48 15.71 -15.26 -1.02
C ASN A 48 15.51 -14.66 0.37
N VAL A 49 14.45 -15.11 1.04
CA VAL A 49 14.27 -14.86 2.46
C VAL A 49 14.98 -15.99 3.19
N ASP A 50 16.08 -15.67 3.85
CA ASP A 50 16.88 -16.64 4.62
C ASP A 50 16.13 -16.93 5.94
N PHE A 51 15.06 -17.72 5.84
CA PHE A 51 14.31 -18.21 6.99
C PHE A 51 15.02 -19.46 7.54
N PRO A 52 15.60 -19.42 8.75
CA PRO A 52 16.04 -20.65 9.40
C PRO A 52 14.80 -21.48 9.73
N ALA A 53 14.48 -22.43 8.85
CA ALA A 53 13.51 -23.52 8.98
C ALA A 53 12.22 -23.18 9.78
N TRP A 54 11.19 -22.63 9.10
CA TRP A 54 9.82 -22.70 9.64
C TRP A 54 8.75 -22.94 8.56
N ASP A 55 7.98 -24.00 8.80
CA ASP A 55 6.79 -24.54 8.13
C ASP A 55 5.50 -23.67 8.29
N GLY A 56 5.60 -22.35 8.31
CA GLY A 56 4.50 -21.51 8.81
C GLY A 56 4.40 -20.06 8.34
N ASP A 57 4.91 -19.72 7.15
CA ASP A 57 4.75 -18.34 6.65
C ASP A 57 3.32 -18.11 6.10
N HIS A 58 2.61 -17.15 6.67
CA HIS A 58 1.24 -16.81 6.28
C HIS A 58 1.23 -15.55 5.40
N LEU A 59 1.56 -15.73 4.12
CA LEU A 59 1.34 -14.69 3.11
C LEU A 59 -0.18 -14.58 2.84
N ALA A 60 -0.81 -13.53 3.38
CA ALA A 60 -2.23 -13.27 3.17
C ALA A 60 -2.43 -12.20 2.09
N HIS A 61 -2.82 -12.60 0.88
CA HIS A 61 -3.34 -11.69 -0.14
C HIS A 61 -4.81 -11.37 0.18
N GLN A 62 -5.15 -10.09 0.36
CA GLN A 62 -6.54 -9.64 0.46
C GLN A 62 -6.97 -9.13 -0.93
N PRO A 63 -7.80 -9.87 -1.69
CA PRO A 63 -8.39 -9.30 -2.90
C PRO A 63 -9.27 -8.11 -2.54
N ASP A 64 -9.35 -7.15 -3.47
CA ASP A 64 -10.31 -6.03 -3.46
C ASP A 64 -11.69 -6.53 -3.00
N ARG A 65 -12.16 -6.00 -1.87
CA ARG A 65 -13.46 -6.33 -1.29
C ARG A 65 -14.58 -5.63 -2.06
N SER A 66 -15.40 -6.42 -2.76
CA SER A 66 -16.68 -6.04 -3.39
C SER A 66 -17.73 -5.39 -2.43
N PRO A 67 -18.85 -4.82 -2.93
CA PRO A 67 -19.06 -3.40 -3.24
C PRO A 67 -19.88 -2.64 -2.17
N ARG A 68 -20.02 -3.16 -0.94
CA ARG A 68 -20.60 -2.38 0.15
C ARG A 68 -19.46 -1.79 0.94
N GLN A 69 -19.22 -0.51 0.72
CA GLN A 69 -18.35 0.37 1.50
C GLN A 69 -18.13 -0.25 2.89
N GLY A 70 -16.93 -0.80 3.11
CA GLY A 70 -16.55 -1.27 4.44
C GLY A 70 -16.68 -0.12 5.45
N PRO A 71 -16.35 -0.32 6.74
CA PRO A 71 -16.54 0.71 7.77
C PRO A 71 -15.74 2.01 7.55
N TRP A 72 -15.06 2.17 6.41
CA TRP A 72 -14.28 3.33 6.00
C TRP A 72 -14.93 4.70 6.26
N PRO A 73 -16.19 4.97 5.88
CA PRO A 73 -16.80 6.28 6.19
C PRO A 73 -16.91 6.53 7.70
N ALA A 74 -17.30 5.51 8.46
CA ALA A 74 -17.35 5.58 9.92
C ALA A 74 -15.94 5.69 10.54
N PHE A 75 -14.97 4.98 9.98
CA PHE A 75 -13.58 4.96 10.44
C PHE A 75 -12.86 6.29 10.15
N SER A 76 -13.04 6.90 8.98
CA SER A 76 -12.45 8.20 8.65
C SER A 76 -13.07 9.34 9.47
N THR A 77 -14.34 9.23 9.83
CA THR A 77 -15.01 10.22 10.69
C THR A 77 -14.63 10.05 12.17
N SER A 78 -14.35 8.83 12.61
CA SER A 78 -13.94 8.53 13.99
C SER A 78 -12.43 8.64 14.24
N THR A 79 -11.61 8.80 13.21
CA THR A 79 -10.14 8.90 13.32
C THR A 79 -9.61 10.22 12.77
N LYS A 80 -8.32 10.47 12.95
CA LYS A 80 -7.61 11.62 12.33
C LYS A 80 -7.12 11.30 10.91
N ILE A 81 -7.46 10.13 10.37
CA ILE A 81 -7.02 9.69 9.04
C ILE A 81 -7.92 10.36 8.00
N ARG A 82 -7.33 11.19 7.15
CA ARG A 82 -8.00 11.85 6.03
C ARG A 82 -7.31 11.46 4.73
N PRO A 83 -8.03 11.38 3.60
CA PRO A 83 -7.39 11.22 2.31
C PRO A 83 -6.45 12.41 2.05
N VAL A 84 -5.24 12.12 1.59
CA VAL A 84 -4.33 13.14 1.08
C VAL A 84 -4.71 13.40 -0.37
N ILE A 85 -5.12 14.64 -0.66
CA ILE A 85 -5.54 15.07 -1.98
C ILE A 85 -4.33 15.68 -2.68
N ASN A 86 -3.93 15.10 -3.81
CA ASN A 86 -2.84 15.64 -4.61
C ASN A 86 -3.33 16.78 -5.50
N LYS A 87 -4.35 16.48 -6.32
CA LYS A 87 -4.91 17.42 -7.30
C LYS A 87 -6.38 17.12 -7.55
N VAL A 88 -7.15 18.18 -7.80
CA VAL A 88 -8.55 18.12 -8.21
C VAL A 88 -8.63 18.60 -9.67
N PHE A 89 -9.38 17.87 -10.49
CA PHE A 89 -9.68 18.20 -11.88
C PHE A 89 -11.18 18.43 -12.03
N ASP A 90 -11.56 19.31 -12.96
CA ASP A 90 -12.95 19.44 -13.39
C ASP A 90 -13.39 18.17 -14.15
N SER A 91 -14.70 17.89 -14.16
CA SER A 91 -15.27 16.72 -14.85
C SER A 91 -14.90 16.63 -16.33
N GLU A 92 -14.78 17.78 -16.99
CA GLU A 92 -14.44 17.95 -18.39
C GLU A 92 -12.98 17.53 -18.68
N ASP A 93 -12.12 17.60 -17.66
CA ASP A 93 -10.69 17.26 -17.73
C ASP A 93 -10.39 15.84 -17.23
N ALA A 94 -11.40 14.96 -17.16
CA ALA A 94 -11.23 13.58 -16.70
C ALA A 94 -10.12 12.81 -17.43
N ARG A 95 -9.92 13.09 -18.73
CA ARG A 95 -8.80 12.50 -19.49
C ARG A 95 -7.44 12.98 -19.00
N ALA A 96 -7.30 14.28 -18.75
CA ALA A 96 -6.07 14.85 -18.22
C ALA A 96 -5.77 14.35 -16.80
N ALA A 97 -6.81 14.10 -15.99
CA ALA A 97 -6.66 13.46 -14.68
C ALA A 97 -6.06 12.04 -14.79
N TYR A 98 -6.53 11.26 -15.77
CA TYR A 98 -5.97 9.92 -16.05
C TYR A 98 -4.52 10.01 -16.53
N ASP A 99 -4.23 10.88 -17.50
CA ASP A 99 -2.86 11.03 -18.01
C ASP A 99 -1.90 11.52 -16.92
N TYR A 100 -2.37 12.36 -15.98
CA TYR A 100 -1.61 12.77 -14.80
C TYR A 100 -1.32 11.59 -13.85
N GLN A 101 -2.32 10.76 -13.54
CA GLN A 101 -2.17 9.54 -12.73
C GLN A 101 -1.13 8.58 -13.31
N VAL A 102 -1.12 8.41 -14.63
CA VAL A 102 -0.18 7.52 -15.35
C VAL A 102 1.28 7.95 -15.19
N THR A 103 1.54 9.25 -14.96
CA THR A 103 2.92 9.72 -14.75
C THR A 103 3.59 9.12 -13.52
N GLN A 104 2.82 8.60 -12.55
CA GLN A 104 3.30 8.14 -11.25
C GLN A 104 4.20 9.16 -10.50
N GLN A 105 4.09 10.46 -10.81
CA GLN A 105 4.81 11.53 -10.10
C GLN A 105 4.24 11.81 -8.70
N HIS A 106 3.11 11.18 -8.36
CA HIS A 106 2.44 11.28 -7.07
C HIS A 106 1.96 9.90 -6.62
N VAL A 107 1.87 9.71 -5.31
CA VAL A 107 1.31 8.49 -4.68
C VAL A 107 0.00 8.76 -3.94
N ASP A 108 -0.40 10.04 -3.82
CA ASP A 108 -1.68 10.42 -3.24
C ASP A 108 -2.80 10.40 -4.28
N ARG A 109 -4.03 10.71 -3.84
CA ARG A 109 -5.24 10.56 -4.64
C ARG A 109 -5.47 11.77 -5.54
N VAL A 110 -5.82 11.49 -6.79
CA VAL A 110 -6.38 12.47 -7.75
C VAL A 110 -7.90 12.42 -7.68
N PHE A 111 -8.52 13.60 -7.63
CA PHE A 111 -9.97 13.75 -7.55
C PHE A 111 -10.51 14.40 -8.83
N ILE A 112 -11.73 14.03 -9.21
CA ILE A 112 -12.49 14.67 -10.28
C ILE A 112 -13.77 15.22 -9.64
N GLU A 113 -13.98 16.53 -9.76
CA GLU A 113 -15.19 17.20 -9.29
C GLU A 113 -16.29 17.06 -10.33
N VAL A 114 -17.41 16.42 -9.95
CA VAL A 114 -18.49 16.05 -10.88
C VAL A 114 -19.71 16.96 -10.81
N SER A 115 -19.74 17.90 -9.86
CA SER A 115 -20.80 18.88 -9.69
C SER A 115 -20.21 20.16 -9.11
N LYS A 116 -20.53 21.30 -9.73
CA LYS A 116 -20.30 22.62 -9.13
C LYS A 116 -21.49 22.92 -8.23
N ASP A 117 -21.22 23.47 -7.04
CA ASP A 117 -22.26 23.93 -6.10
C ASP A 117 -23.26 24.90 -6.76
#